data_AF-A0A1F7HIW7-F1
#
_entry.id   AF-A0A1F7HIW7-F1
#
_cell.length_a   1.000
_cell.length_b   1.000
_cell.length_c   1.000
_cell.angle_alpha   90.00
_cell.angle_beta   90.00
_cell.angle_gamma   90.00
#
_symmetry.space_group_name_H-M   'P 1'
#
loop_
_entity.id
_entity.type
_entity.pdbx_description
1 polymer ?
#
loop_
_entity_poly.entity_id
_entity_poly.type
_entity_poly.pdbx_seq_one_letter_code
_entity_poly.pdbx_strand_id
1 'polypeptide(L)'
;MKKIFQKGFTLIELLIVIGILGILIAAVLLTLNPAEGQRKARDIQRLKDVGTLQTIMDQLVAENKLTADLSVNSSSATTTDCTATGWLGIDVCSYTSKLPIDPVNKSTVIAGEVGSAACTGTLSAGGAYYYVVYEAASNTYEIDVRQESASNCTKLTNDNGDSNRFIEVGTTAALDLMTDI
;
A
#
# COMPACT_ATOMS: atom_id res chain seq x y z
N MET A 1 -65.21 13.92 13.46
CA MET A 1 -63.90 13.31 13.11
C MET A 1 -63.38 14.00 11.85
N LYS A 2 -62.22 14.66 11.92
CA LYS A 2 -61.67 15.45 10.82
C LYS A 2 -60.88 14.50 9.90
N LYS A 3 -61.41 14.17 8.71
CA LYS A 3 -60.71 13.32 7.74
C LYS A 3 -59.53 14.11 7.16
N ILE A 4 -58.32 13.61 7.36
CA ILE A 4 -57.10 14.15 6.75
C ILE A 4 -56.99 13.52 5.37
N PHE A 5 -57.18 14.31 4.30
CA PHE A 5 -56.91 13.85 2.94
C PHE A 5 -55.41 13.72 2.74
N GLN A 6 -54.92 12.49 2.57
CA GLN A 6 -53.55 12.24 2.16
C GLN A 6 -53.41 12.57 0.67
N LYS A 7 -52.57 13.55 0.33
CA LYS A 7 -52.26 13.87 -1.06
C LYS A 7 -51.41 12.74 -1.63
N GLY A 8 -51.89 12.09 -2.70
CA GLY A 8 -51.14 11.10 -3.46
C GLY A 8 -50.10 11.76 -4.37
N PHE A 9 -49.00 11.06 -4.63
CA PHE A 9 -47.97 11.47 -5.58
C PHE A 9 -48.50 11.35 -7.02
N THR A 10 -48.23 12.34 -7.87
CA THR A 10 -48.60 12.28 -9.29
C THR A 10 -47.54 11.52 -10.10
N LEU A 11 -47.96 10.89 -11.20
CA LEU A 11 -47.03 10.21 -12.11
C LEU A 11 -46.01 11.17 -12.72
N ILE A 12 -46.41 12.41 -12.99
CA ILE A 12 -45.52 13.42 -13.55
C ILE A 12 -44.46 13.87 -12.54
N GLU A 13 -44.81 13.98 -11.26
CA GLU A 13 -43.82 14.28 -10.20
C GLU A 13 -42.76 13.18 -10.11
N LEU A 14 -43.18 11.91 -10.17
CA LEU A 14 -42.21 10.80 -10.12
C LEU A 14 -41.31 10.79 -11.37
N LEU A 15 -41.86 11.08 -12.55
CA LEU A 15 -41.11 11.15 -13.81
C LEU A 15 -40.02 12.24 -13.78
N ILE A 16 -40.37 13.43 -13.28
CA ILE A 16 -39.42 14.54 -13.16
C ILE A 16 -38.31 14.18 -12.16
N VAL A 17 -38.65 13.55 -11.03
CA VAL A 17 -37.66 13.16 -10.00
C VAL A 17 -36.64 12.16 -10.55
N ILE A 18 -37.07 11.11 -11.24
CA ILE A 18 -36.13 10.14 -11.81
C ILE A 18 -35.29 10.75 -12.95
N GLY A 19 -35.85 11.71 -13.70
CA GLY A 19 -35.12 12.46 -14.72
C GLY A 19 -34.01 13.31 -14.12
N ILE A 20 -34.31 14.05 -13.05
CA ILE A 20 -33.32 14.87 -12.33
C ILE A 20 -32.27 13.97 -11.66
N LEU A 21 -32.68 12.86 -11.01
CA LEU A 21 -31.76 11.90 -10.41
C LEU A 21 -30.78 11.31 -11.42
N GLY A 22 -31.24 10.98 -12.63
CA GLY A 22 -30.37 10.48 -13.70
C GLY A 22 -29.27 11.48 -14.08
N ILE A 23 -29.62 12.76 -14.22
CA ILE A 23 -28.66 13.83 -14.56
C ILE A 23 -27.63 14.01 -13.43
N LEU A 24 -28.08 14.03 -12.18
CA LEU A 24 -27.19 14.20 -11.02
C LEU A 24 -26.21 13.02 -10.88
N ILE A 25 -26.67 11.78 -11.06
CA ILE A 25 -25.80 10.59 -11.00
C ILE A 25 -24.75 10.65 -12.10
N ALA A 26 -25.14 11.00 -13.33
CA ALA A 26 -24.21 11.14 -14.44
C ALA A 26 -23.14 12.21 -14.15
N ALA A 27 -23.52 13.36 -13.60
CA ALA A 27 -22.60 14.43 -13.23
C ALA A 27 -21.60 14.01 -12.13
N VAL A 28 -22.06 13.26 -11.12
CA VAL A 28 -21.20 12.77 -10.03
C VAL A 28 -20.19 11.72 -10.53
N LEU A 29 -20.59 10.83 -11.43
CA LEU A 29 -19.67 9.81 -11.96
C LEU A 29 -18.51 10.40 -12.77
N LEU A 30 -18.70 11.58 -13.37
CA LEU A 30 -17.62 12.29 -14.09
C LEU A 30 -16.55 12.84 -13.14
N THR A 31 -16.85 13.07 -11.86
CA THR A 31 -15.90 13.63 -10.89
C THR A 31 -15.20 12.56 -10.06
N LEU A 32 -15.72 11.33 -10.03
CA LEU A 32 -15.12 10.21 -9.32
C LEU A 32 -14.02 9.56 -10.16
N ASN A 33 -12.83 9.42 -9.57
CA ASN A 33 -11.76 8.59 -10.12
C ASN A 33 -11.74 7.23 -9.38
N PRO A 34 -12.47 6.20 -9.87
CA PRO A 34 -12.54 4.91 -9.19
C PRO A 34 -11.17 4.22 -9.08
N ALA A 35 -10.28 4.45 -10.05
CA ALA A 35 -8.92 3.92 -10.01
C ALA A 35 -8.12 4.50 -8.83
N GLU A 36 -8.27 5.80 -8.56
CA GLU A 36 -7.64 6.44 -7.39
C GLU A 36 -8.17 5.87 -6.06
N GLY A 37 -9.46 5.57 -5.98
CA GLY A 37 -10.04 4.90 -4.81
C GLY A 37 -9.42 3.53 -4.53
N GLN A 38 -9.20 2.73 -5.59
CA GLN A 38 -8.55 1.43 -5.47
C GLN A 38 -7.07 1.54 -5.05
N ARG A 39 -6.35 2.52 -5.60
CA ARG A 39 -4.95 2.81 -5.20
C ARG A 39 -4.85 3.15 -3.73
N LYS A 40 -5.72 4.04 -3.23
CA LYS A 40 -5.78 4.40 -1.81
C LYS A 40 -6.07 3.19 -0.92
N ALA A 41 -6.97 2.31 -1.35
CA ALA A 41 -7.29 1.10 -0.59
C ALA A 41 -6.07 0.16 -0.49
N ARG A 42 -5.33 -0.04 -1.58
CA ARG A 42 -4.09 -0.82 -1.59
C ARG A 42 -3.00 -0.19 -0.71
N ASP A 43 -2.82 1.13 -0.81
CA ASP A 43 -1.86 1.87 0.02
C ASP A 43 -2.17 1.74 1.52
N ILE A 44 -3.45 1.77 1.91
CA ILE A 44 -3.85 1.51 3.31
C ILE A 44 -3.46 0.10 3.74
N GLN A 45 -3.63 -0.90 2.86
CA GLN A 45 -3.21 -2.27 3.16
C GLN A 45 -1.68 -2.35 3.31
N ARG A 46 -0.94 -1.75 2.37
CA ARG A 46 0.53 -1.67 2.39
C ARG A 46 1.09 -1.10 3.67
N LEU A 47 0.50 -0.01 4.17
CA LEU A 47 0.93 0.60 5.43
C LEU A 47 0.69 -0.30 6.64
N LYS A 48 -0.40 -1.08 6.65
CA LYS A 48 -0.65 -2.09 7.70
C LYS A 48 0.34 -3.25 7.62
N ASP A 49 0.66 -3.66 6.41
CA ASP A 49 1.60 -4.74 6.13
C ASP A 49 3.01 -4.35 6.56
N VAL A 50 3.44 -3.11 6.29
CA VAL A 50 4.71 -2.57 6.80
C VAL A 50 4.75 -2.59 8.32
N GLY A 51 3.69 -2.20 9.03
CA GLY A 51 3.68 -2.29 10.50
C GLY A 51 3.81 -3.73 11.01
N THR A 52 3.28 -4.70 10.27
CA THR A 52 3.44 -6.13 10.58
C THR A 52 4.89 -6.58 10.35
N LEU A 53 5.48 -6.21 9.22
CA LEU A 53 6.89 -6.50 8.91
C LEU A 53 7.83 -5.85 9.92
N GLN A 54 7.57 -4.59 10.31
CA GLN A 54 8.34 -3.86 11.31
C GLN A 54 8.34 -4.60 12.65
N THR A 55 7.17 -5.07 13.11
CA THR A 55 7.04 -5.84 14.35
C THR A 55 7.88 -7.14 14.29
N ILE A 56 7.88 -7.83 13.15
CA ILE A 56 8.68 -9.05 12.95
C ILE A 56 10.17 -8.71 13.00
N MET A 57 10.60 -7.68 12.27
CA MET A 57 12.01 -7.26 12.23
C MET A 57 12.51 -6.80 13.60
N ASP A 58 11.72 -6.02 14.33
CA ASP A 58 12.05 -5.59 15.70
C ASP A 58 12.28 -6.79 16.63
N GLN A 59 11.45 -7.83 16.53
CA GLN A 59 11.60 -9.04 17.34
C GLN A 59 12.85 -9.84 16.96
N LEU A 60 13.12 -9.99 15.66
CA LEU A 60 14.30 -10.68 15.15
C LEU A 60 15.60 -10.00 15.59
N VAL A 61 15.63 -8.67 15.53
CA VAL A 61 16.74 -7.84 15.98
C VAL A 61 16.91 -7.93 17.49
N ALA A 62 15.82 -7.82 18.27
CA ALA A 62 15.87 -7.92 19.73
C ALA A 62 16.36 -9.29 20.23
N GLU A 63 16.02 -10.36 19.52
CA GLU A 63 16.43 -11.73 19.84
C GLU A 63 17.77 -12.14 19.22
N ASN A 64 18.45 -11.25 18.49
CA ASN A 64 19.69 -11.52 17.75
C ASN A 64 19.58 -12.74 16.82
N LYS A 65 18.43 -12.88 16.13
CA LYS A 65 18.18 -13.97 15.17
C LYS A 65 18.77 -13.68 13.79
N LEU A 66 19.10 -12.43 13.52
CA LEU A 66 19.77 -12.01 12.30
C LEU A 66 21.27 -11.94 12.57
N THR A 67 22.06 -12.70 11.81
CA THR A 67 23.52 -12.79 11.98
C THR A 67 24.30 -12.44 10.71
N ALA A 68 23.59 -12.12 9.63
CA ALA A 68 24.15 -11.79 8.33
C ALA A 68 23.24 -10.76 7.66
N ASP A 69 23.81 -10.01 6.72
CA ASP A 69 23.06 -9.03 5.94
C ASP A 69 21.93 -9.71 5.17
N LEU A 70 20.80 -9.03 5.07
CA LEU A 70 19.62 -9.47 4.35
C LEU A 70 19.28 -8.43 3.28
N SER A 71 18.96 -8.87 2.08
CA SER A 71 18.34 -8.04 1.04
C SER A 71 17.39 -8.92 0.24
N VAL A 72 16.11 -8.80 0.53
CA VAL A 72 15.06 -9.69 0.03
C VAL A 72 13.84 -8.92 -0.41
N ASN A 73 13.02 -9.55 -1.24
CA ASN A 73 11.78 -8.95 -1.68
C ASN A 73 10.67 -9.97 -1.91
N SER A 74 9.43 -9.49 -1.87
CA SER A 74 8.23 -10.33 -2.00
C SER A 74 7.84 -10.65 -3.45
N SER A 75 8.55 -10.16 -4.47
CA SER A 75 8.11 -10.24 -5.89
C SER A 75 7.85 -11.66 -6.40
N SER A 76 8.54 -12.66 -5.83
CA SER A 76 8.38 -14.09 -6.17
C SER A 76 7.47 -14.85 -5.19
N ALA A 77 6.94 -14.17 -4.18
CA ALA A 77 6.08 -14.77 -3.17
C ALA A 77 4.70 -15.10 -3.76
N THR A 78 4.23 -16.33 -3.55
CA THR A 78 2.96 -16.83 -4.09
C THR A 78 1.92 -17.11 -3.02
N THR A 79 2.31 -17.11 -1.74
CA THR A 79 1.45 -17.38 -0.60
C THR A 79 1.79 -16.47 0.58
N THR A 80 0.76 -16.02 1.29
CA THR A 80 0.92 -15.28 2.55
C THR A 80 1.10 -16.20 3.75
N ASP A 81 0.99 -17.52 3.56
CA ASP A 81 1.19 -18.47 4.64
C ASP A 81 2.67 -18.48 5.05
N CYS A 82 2.92 -18.41 6.35
CA CYS A 82 4.27 -18.59 6.85
C CYS A 82 4.60 -20.07 6.90
N THR A 83 5.42 -20.55 5.95
CA THR A 83 5.98 -21.90 5.97
C THR A 83 7.49 -21.83 6.08
N ALA A 84 8.01 -22.18 7.26
CA ALA A 84 9.43 -22.07 7.64
C ALA A 84 9.98 -20.64 7.48
N THR A 85 10.54 -20.30 6.32
CA THR A 85 11.29 -19.05 6.13
C THR A 85 10.54 -17.95 5.39
N GLY A 86 9.38 -18.27 4.78
CA GLY A 86 8.65 -17.34 3.91
C GLY A 86 9.52 -16.74 2.80
N TRP A 87 9.10 -15.58 2.25
CA TRP A 87 9.90 -14.85 1.27
C TRP A 87 11.05 -14.03 1.88
N LEU A 88 11.10 -13.91 3.21
CA LEU A 88 12.21 -13.27 3.92
C LEU A 88 13.47 -14.15 4.00
N GLY A 89 13.35 -15.46 3.74
CA GLY A 89 14.51 -16.38 3.77
C GLY A 89 15.03 -16.71 5.18
N ILE A 90 14.30 -16.29 6.22
CA ILE A 90 14.61 -16.48 7.64
C ILE A 90 13.39 -17.02 8.39
N ASP A 91 13.58 -17.83 9.43
CA ASP A 91 12.44 -18.41 10.19
C ASP A 91 11.69 -17.33 10.97
N VAL A 92 10.58 -16.88 10.39
CA VAL A 92 9.71 -15.84 10.95
C VAL A 92 8.37 -16.35 11.44
N CYS A 93 8.11 -17.65 11.29
CA CYS A 93 6.79 -18.22 11.58
C CYS A 93 6.49 -18.33 13.08
N SER A 94 7.51 -18.16 13.92
CA SER A 94 7.34 -17.98 15.36
C SER A 94 6.77 -16.61 15.73
N TYR A 95 6.93 -15.61 14.86
CA TYR A 95 6.51 -14.22 15.08
C TYR A 95 5.22 -13.87 14.33
N THR A 96 4.90 -14.59 13.26
CA THR A 96 3.66 -14.40 12.49
C THR A 96 3.12 -15.69 11.89
N SER A 97 1.79 -15.82 11.84
CA SER A 97 1.12 -16.88 11.05
C SER A 97 1.04 -16.54 9.56
N LYS A 98 1.18 -15.26 9.19
CA LYS A 98 1.07 -14.79 7.81
C LYS A 98 2.12 -13.73 7.50
N LEU A 99 2.81 -13.92 6.39
CA LEU A 99 3.78 -12.95 5.89
C LEU A 99 3.11 -12.09 4.81
N PRO A 100 3.07 -10.76 4.97
CA PRO A 100 2.40 -9.89 4.00
C PRO A 100 2.99 -10.02 2.60
N ILE A 101 2.12 -9.91 1.61
CA ILE A 101 2.46 -9.80 0.19
C ILE A 101 1.68 -8.62 -0.37
N ASP A 102 2.35 -7.82 -1.20
CA ASP A 102 1.72 -6.67 -1.83
C ASP A 102 0.45 -7.06 -2.63
N PRO A 103 -0.63 -6.27 -2.61
CA PRO A 103 -1.84 -6.61 -3.36
C PRO A 103 -1.64 -6.77 -4.88
N VAL A 104 -0.60 -6.15 -5.44
CA VAL A 104 -0.21 -6.29 -6.84
C VAL A 104 0.88 -7.35 -6.99
N ASN A 105 1.88 -7.35 -6.09
CA ASN A 105 3.03 -8.26 -6.04
C ASN A 105 3.65 -8.58 -7.41
N LYS A 106 4.13 -7.55 -8.10
CA LYS A 106 4.73 -7.71 -9.44
C LYS A 106 6.16 -7.19 -9.49
N SER A 107 7.08 -8.00 -10.00
CA SER A 107 8.48 -7.63 -10.20
C SER A 107 8.65 -6.40 -11.12
N THR A 108 7.70 -6.17 -12.03
CA THR A 108 7.67 -5.05 -12.96
C THR A 108 6.27 -4.44 -12.96
N VAL A 109 6.20 -3.11 -12.85
CA VAL A 109 4.94 -2.39 -13.02
C VAL A 109 4.89 -1.76 -14.41
N ILE A 110 3.81 -2.01 -15.15
CA ILE A 110 3.59 -1.43 -16.47
C ILE A 110 3.22 0.06 -16.32
N ALA A 111 3.72 0.90 -17.22
CA ALA A 111 3.35 2.31 -17.28
C ALA A 111 1.82 2.47 -17.34
N GLY A 112 1.23 3.13 -16.34
CA GLY A 112 -0.22 3.37 -16.24
C GLY A 112 -0.97 2.54 -15.19
N GLU A 113 -0.38 1.50 -14.59
CA GLU A 113 -1.02 0.73 -13.50
C GLU A 113 -0.87 1.42 -12.12
N VAL A 114 0.11 2.31 -11.98
CA VAL A 114 0.42 3.04 -10.75
C VAL A 114 0.05 4.50 -10.96
N GLY A 115 -0.72 5.07 -10.04
CA GLY A 115 -0.89 6.52 -9.96
C GLY A 115 0.50 7.13 -9.94
N SER A 116 0.76 7.97 -10.93
CA SER A 116 2.04 8.56 -11.29
C SER A 116 3.06 8.62 -10.16
N ALA A 117 4.14 7.84 -10.37
CA ALA A 117 5.52 8.17 -10.06
C ALA A 117 5.89 8.47 -8.60
N ALA A 118 7.15 8.21 -8.26
CA ALA A 118 7.85 9.11 -7.35
C ALA A 118 7.46 10.53 -7.74
N CYS A 119 7.08 11.39 -6.81
CA CYS A 119 6.22 12.55 -7.10
C CYS A 119 6.79 13.60 -8.07
N THR A 120 7.96 13.34 -8.67
CA THR A 120 8.69 14.15 -9.64
C THR A 120 9.42 13.38 -10.77
N GLY A 121 9.28 12.05 -10.94
CA GLY A 121 10.18 11.26 -11.84
C GLY A 121 9.54 10.43 -12.97
N THR A 122 10.25 10.27 -14.09
CA THR A 122 9.94 9.24 -15.12
C THR A 122 10.34 7.86 -14.59
N LEU A 123 9.46 6.87 -14.74
CA LEU A 123 9.71 5.49 -14.31
C LEU A 123 10.93 4.90 -15.04
N SER A 124 12.03 4.70 -14.32
CA SER A 124 12.88 3.54 -14.57
C SER A 124 12.43 2.45 -13.60
N ALA A 125 12.25 1.24 -14.13
CA ALA A 125 11.97 -0.03 -13.46
C ALA A 125 11.83 0.02 -11.91
N GLY A 126 10.65 -0.35 -11.41
CA GLY A 126 10.45 -0.65 -9.99
C GLY A 126 9.16 -1.44 -9.84
N GLY A 127 9.22 -2.59 -9.18
CA GLY A 127 8.03 -3.41 -8.98
C GLY A 127 7.10 -2.87 -7.90
N ALA A 128 5.95 -3.53 -7.74
CA ALA A 128 4.99 -3.28 -6.67
C ALA A 128 5.04 -4.48 -5.72
N TYR A 129 5.97 -4.42 -4.78
CA TYR A 129 6.23 -5.45 -3.76
C TYR A 129 7.00 -4.83 -2.59
N TYR A 130 7.06 -5.53 -1.46
CA TYR A 130 7.84 -5.15 -0.28
C TYR A 130 9.31 -5.53 -0.46
N TYR A 131 10.22 -4.63 -0.08
CA TYR A 131 11.65 -4.90 0.11
C TYR A 131 11.98 -4.86 1.59
N VAL A 132 12.92 -5.70 2.00
CA VAL A 132 13.46 -5.69 3.36
C VAL A 132 14.98 -5.82 3.25
N VAL A 133 15.67 -4.86 3.86
CA VAL A 133 17.12 -4.84 3.99
C VAL A 133 17.48 -4.86 5.47
N TYR A 134 18.51 -5.63 5.83
CA TYR A 134 19.09 -5.63 7.17
C TYR A 134 20.61 -5.63 7.05
N GLU A 135 21.25 -4.78 7.84
CA GLU A 135 22.71 -4.69 7.96
C GLU A 135 23.15 -5.25 9.32
N ALA A 136 23.93 -6.32 9.30
CA ALA A 136 24.39 -7.01 10.50
C ALA A 136 25.43 -6.20 11.28
N ALA A 137 26.21 -5.36 10.60
CA ALA A 137 27.27 -4.56 11.21
C ALA A 137 26.73 -3.50 12.19
N SER A 138 25.65 -2.85 11.80
CA SER A 138 24.96 -1.79 12.55
C SER A 138 23.73 -2.32 13.31
N ASN A 139 23.30 -3.54 13.01
CA ASN A 139 22.10 -4.20 13.55
C ASN A 139 20.83 -3.39 13.28
N THR A 140 20.75 -2.84 12.06
CA THR A 140 19.67 -1.99 11.60
C THR A 140 18.94 -2.63 10.42
N TYR A 141 17.69 -2.24 10.22
CA TYR A 141 16.90 -2.70 9.08
C TYR A 141 16.08 -1.56 8.48
N GLU A 142 15.68 -1.80 7.24
CA GLU A 142 14.86 -0.94 6.41
C GLU A 142 13.81 -1.77 5.65
N ILE A 143 12.61 -1.21 5.51
CA ILE A 143 11.48 -1.79 4.81
C ILE A 143 10.96 -0.75 3.83
N ASP A 144 11.01 -1.07 2.54
CA ASP A 144 10.59 -0.16 1.49
C ASP A 144 9.29 -0.62 0.87
N VAL A 145 8.35 0.31 0.80
CA VAL A 145 7.05 0.06 0.19
C VAL A 145 6.66 1.16 -0.78
N ARG A 146 6.37 0.79 -2.02
CA ARG A 146 5.89 1.76 -3.00
C ARG A 146 4.47 2.18 -2.67
N GLN A 147 4.13 3.45 -2.85
CA GLN A 147 2.74 3.93 -2.82
C GLN A 147 2.23 4.18 -4.23
N GLU A 148 0.93 3.99 -4.45
CA GLU A 148 0.30 4.24 -5.75
C GLU A 148 -0.56 5.50 -5.80
N SER A 149 -1.14 5.91 -4.68
CA SER A 149 -2.01 7.06 -4.63
C SER A 149 -1.19 8.35 -4.66
N ALA A 150 -1.60 9.28 -5.53
CA ALA A 150 -1.04 10.63 -5.55
C ALA A 150 -1.26 11.37 -4.21
N SER A 151 -2.19 10.91 -3.37
CA SER A 151 -2.40 11.49 -2.03
C SER A 151 -1.30 11.16 -1.02
N ASN A 152 -0.51 10.11 -1.28
CA ASN A 152 0.64 9.75 -0.44
C ASN A 152 1.94 10.41 -0.91
N CYS A 153 1.88 11.27 -1.93
CA CYS A 153 3.06 11.87 -2.50
C CYS A 153 3.91 12.66 -1.51
N THR A 154 3.27 13.44 -0.64
CA THR A 154 3.97 14.21 0.38
C THR A 154 4.57 13.32 1.46
N LYS A 155 4.12 12.07 1.61
CA LYS A 155 4.70 11.15 2.58
C LYS A 155 6.02 10.59 2.08
N LEU A 156 6.09 10.22 0.80
CA LEU A 156 7.31 9.74 0.12
C LEU A 156 8.47 10.75 0.14
N THR A 157 8.17 12.04 0.36
CA THR A 157 9.20 13.08 0.39
C THR A 157 9.48 13.58 1.82
N ASN A 158 8.79 13.04 2.83
CA ASN A 158 8.84 13.51 4.23
C ASN A 158 8.79 12.34 5.23
N ASP A 159 9.35 11.20 4.87
CA ASP A 159 9.45 9.97 5.67
C ASP A 159 10.85 9.74 6.26
N ASN A 160 11.72 10.75 6.17
CA ASN A 160 13.06 10.77 6.76
C ASN A 160 14.07 9.78 6.13
N GLY A 161 13.71 9.08 5.06
CA GLY A 161 14.65 8.25 4.30
C GLY A 161 15.20 8.94 3.04
N ASP A 162 15.89 8.17 2.21
CA ASP A 162 16.68 8.67 1.09
C ASP A 162 15.93 8.59 -0.26
N SER A 163 14.93 7.73 -0.39
CA SER A 163 14.20 7.49 -1.62
C SER A 163 12.85 8.18 -1.67
N ASN A 164 12.67 9.06 -2.66
CA ASN A 164 11.35 9.65 -2.95
C ASN A 164 10.37 8.68 -3.67
N ARG A 165 10.75 7.39 -3.79
CA ARG A 165 10.01 6.37 -4.55
C ARG A 165 9.25 5.41 -3.64
N PHE A 166 9.73 5.23 -2.42
CA PHE A 166 9.21 4.28 -1.45
C PHE A 166 8.89 5.03 -0.16
N ILE A 167 7.97 4.47 0.63
CA ILE A 167 7.93 4.81 2.04
C ILE A 167 8.94 3.90 2.72
N GLU A 168 9.89 4.52 3.40
CA GLU A 168 10.97 3.86 4.11
C GLU A 168 10.62 3.78 5.59
N VAL A 169 10.62 2.57 6.15
CA VAL A 169 10.35 2.34 7.57
C VAL A 169 11.39 1.39 8.13
N GLY A 170 12.00 1.79 9.24
CA GLY A 170 13.03 0.97 9.85
C GLY A 170 13.61 1.62 11.09
N THR A 171 14.80 1.17 11.46
CA THR A 171 15.59 1.82 12.51
C THR A 171 16.14 3.15 12.00
N THR A 172 16.03 4.21 12.81
CA THR A 172 16.33 5.61 12.43
C THR A 172 17.75 5.91 11.94
N ALA A 173 18.69 4.97 12.09
CA ALA A 173 20.07 5.09 11.62
C ALA A 173 20.31 4.45 10.25
N ALA A 174 19.26 4.02 9.56
CA ALA A 174 19.34 3.09 8.43
C ALA A 174 18.24 3.27 7.38
N LEU A 175 17.65 4.47 7.29
CA LEU A 175 16.70 4.82 6.21
C LEU A 175 17.47 5.20 4.91
N ASP A 176 18.65 4.59 4.71
CA ASP A 176 19.57 4.78 3.60
C ASP A 176 20.27 3.46 3.20
N LEU A 177 19.79 2.32 3.69
CA LEU A 177 20.39 1.01 3.40
C LEU A 177 20.06 0.55 1.98
N MET A 178 18.95 1.03 1.42
CA MET A 178 18.52 0.74 0.05
C MET A 178 18.65 1.97 -0.86
N THR A 179 19.87 2.25 -1.34
CA THR A 179 20.09 3.33 -2.31
C THR A 179 19.33 3.06 -3.63
N ASP A 180 18.31 3.86 -3.92
CA ASP A 180 17.52 3.95 -5.17
C ASP A 180 17.84 2.89 -6.25
N ILE A 181 17.13 1.74 -6.23
CA ILE A 181 17.11 0.75 -7.34
C ILE A 181 16.30 1.27 -8.54
#